data_AF-A0A954I600-F1
#
_entry.id   AF-A0A954I600-F1
#
_cell.length_a   1.000
_cell.length_b   1.000
_cell.length_c   1.000
_cell.angle_alpha   90.00
_cell.angle_beta   90.00
_cell.angle_gamma   90.00
#
_symmetry.space_group_name_H-M   'P 1'
#
loop_
_entity.id
_entity.type
_entity.pdbx_description
1 polymer ?
#
loop_
_entity_poly.entity_id
_entity_poly.type
_entity_poly.pdbx_seq_one_letter_code
_entity_poly.pdbx_strand_id
1 'polypeptide(L)'
;MNNITTVGRFRGMISERGVVLSSEDAGQTWIEQMLPVDCSLKSVCFLTNQIGWIAGMEPVVATGQQQAILLMTRDGGASWTRIQNAPSARNSVDFNVPAIGSTTSISPIADREIPIEALPGILHLQYFGLTDAVAITLPESASIPGDAASPTAFRTADGGLTWRPLDHDQSAGRWTTADFISADEGIAAGEQRAYASIVSTRAVTTGPPLPTAQAIHGTSLNNDLSGWMAGDGAWLLHTDNAGITWTPAPGRLPPELINLLDFQTVAHRGSVVLAAGVPGHFIVRSADAGQTWQTVTLSTTAPVRSLHFIDEQTVLAVGALGAIHLSTDAGATWRTVRGEGLRTACLVMVTSTESLPLSLLAETSGEQGFRSVAVSLAPQFLESRFRSQTEEASAGRQAMSRVGGNAFSSDWMFARDPQQATYSVSQLLAAWNTRTDRQLRELLPWRIARQIRMWRPAVIVVQRSGEQDVVAEILTQVLPAAVRMAAQPDSVAGLSGSLAGQPWQVSR
;
A
#
# COMPACT_ATOMS: atom_id res chain seq x y z
N MET A 1 1.07 -10.60 1.67
CA MET A 1 1.76 -9.98 2.80
C MET A 1 1.88 -8.50 2.55
N ASN A 2 1.69 -7.66 3.57
CA ASN A 2 1.66 -6.21 3.41
C ASN A 2 2.87 -5.48 4.00
N ASN A 3 3.50 -6.04 5.03
CA ASN A 3 4.57 -5.38 5.77
C ASN A 3 5.50 -6.43 6.39
N ILE A 4 6.75 -6.07 6.61
CA ILE A 4 7.75 -6.89 7.29
C ILE A 4 8.56 -6.03 8.27
N THR A 5 8.92 -6.61 9.41
CA THR A 5 9.89 -6.02 10.34
C THR A 5 10.83 -7.09 10.91
N THR A 6 11.85 -6.69 11.65
CA THR A 6 12.77 -7.59 12.36
C THR A 6 12.75 -7.39 13.86
N VAL A 7 12.92 -8.49 14.60
CA VAL A 7 12.93 -8.59 16.06
C VAL A 7 14.35 -8.98 16.48
N GLY A 8 15.21 -7.98 16.68
CA GLY A 8 16.65 -8.23 16.81
C GLY A 8 17.28 -8.78 15.51
N ARG A 9 18.43 -9.44 15.61
CA ARG A 9 19.24 -9.83 14.44
C ARG A 9 18.71 -11.04 13.66
N PHE A 10 17.88 -11.90 14.27
CA PHE A 10 17.57 -13.22 13.71
C PHE A 10 16.07 -13.48 13.50
N ARG A 11 15.18 -12.58 13.90
CA ARG A 11 13.75 -12.82 13.77
C ARG A 11 13.12 -11.83 12.80
N GLY A 12 12.37 -12.33 11.83
CA GLY A 12 11.55 -11.52 10.91
C GLY A 12 10.08 -11.75 11.22
N MET A 13 9.23 -10.74 11.03
CA MET A 13 7.79 -10.85 11.24
C MET A 13 6.98 -10.23 10.10
N ILE A 14 5.98 -10.98 9.62
CA ILE A 14 5.15 -10.59 8.48
C ILE A 14 3.68 -10.83 8.84
N SER A 15 2.78 -9.92 8.48
CA SER A 15 1.35 -10.10 8.73
C SER A 15 0.46 -10.02 7.48
N GLU A 16 -0.55 -10.90 7.43
CA GLU A 16 -1.66 -10.88 6.47
C GLU A 16 -2.85 -11.68 7.05
N ARG A 17 -4.00 -11.02 7.28
CA ARG A 17 -5.26 -11.66 7.73
C ARG A 17 -5.18 -12.44 9.04
N GLY A 18 -4.72 -11.78 10.11
CA GLY A 18 -4.54 -12.47 11.38
C GLY A 18 -3.48 -13.58 11.33
N VAL A 19 -2.79 -13.81 10.21
CA VAL A 19 -1.62 -14.69 10.16
C VAL A 19 -0.39 -13.83 10.38
N VAL A 20 0.45 -14.29 11.28
CA VAL A 20 1.80 -13.80 11.48
C VAL A 20 2.77 -14.89 11.08
N LEU A 21 3.74 -14.56 10.23
CA LEU A 21 4.92 -15.39 10.07
C LEU A 21 6.01 -14.91 10.99
N SER A 22 6.66 -15.81 11.70
CA SER A 22 7.90 -15.54 12.42
C SER A 22 9.04 -16.41 11.88
N SER A 23 10.24 -15.86 11.87
CA SER A 23 11.47 -16.60 11.60
C SER A 23 12.37 -16.51 12.84
N GLU A 24 13.22 -17.50 13.08
CA GLU A 24 14.24 -17.48 14.15
C GLU A 24 15.68 -17.56 13.62
N ASP A 25 15.84 -17.62 12.30
CA ASP A 25 17.10 -17.90 11.61
C ASP A 25 17.42 -16.87 10.51
N ALA A 26 17.11 -15.60 10.78
CA ALA A 26 17.30 -14.46 9.88
C ALA A 26 16.53 -14.59 8.54
N GLY A 27 15.30 -15.09 8.61
CA GLY A 27 14.39 -15.20 7.48
C GLY A 27 14.65 -16.40 6.58
N GLN A 28 15.46 -17.38 7.02
CA GLN A 28 15.78 -18.58 6.24
C GLN A 28 14.61 -19.59 6.28
N THR A 29 13.93 -19.70 7.41
CA THR A 29 12.71 -20.49 7.59
C THR A 29 11.64 -19.66 8.31
N TRP A 30 10.38 -20.01 8.10
CA TRP A 30 9.23 -19.26 8.60
C TRP A 30 8.16 -20.19 9.17
N ILE A 31 7.63 -19.83 10.34
CA ILE A 31 6.56 -20.53 11.03
C ILE A 31 5.30 -19.66 10.99
N GLU A 32 4.18 -20.28 10.62
CA GLU A 32 2.86 -19.64 10.63
C GLU A 32 2.25 -19.68 12.03
N GLN A 33 1.81 -18.52 12.50
CA GLN A 33 1.04 -18.37 13.71
C GLN A 33 -0.27 -17.64 13.41
N MET A 34 -1.38 -18.24 13.84
CA MET A 34 -2.69 -17.60 13.82
C MET A 34 -2.81 -16.67 15.03
N LEU A 35 -3.15 -15.42 14.78
CA LEU A 35 -3.53 -14.45 15.79
C LEU A 35 -5.03 -14.62 16.14
N PRO A 36 -5.45 -14.20 17.34
CA PRO A 36 -6.85 -14.26 17.76
C PRO A 36 -7.73 -13.17 17.11
N VAL A 37 -7.45 -12.79 15.86
CA VAL A 37 -8.15 -11.74 15.12
C VAL A 37 -8.30 -12.15 13.66
N ASP A 38 -9.43 -11.81 13.05
CA ASP A 38 -9.69 -12.01 11.61
C ASP A 38 -9.83 -10.66 10.90
N CYS A 39 -8.71 -9.92 10.87
CA CYS A 39 -8.70 -8.54 10.40
C CYS A 39 -7.45 -8.23 9.57
N SER A 40 -7.46 -7.07 8.91
CA SER A 40 -6.34 -6.69 8.03
C SER A 40 -5.25 -6.01 8.83
N LEU A 41 -4.15 -6.73 9.06
CA LEU A 41 -2.94 -6.21 9.69
C LEU A 41 -2.09 -5.46 8.65
N LYS A 42 -1.56 -4.29 9.06
CA LYS A 42 -0.88 -3.33 8.16
C LYS A 42 0.52 -2.97 8.59
N SER A 43 0.74 -2.82 9.89
CA SER A 43 2.05 -2.47 10.44
C SER A 43 2.45 -3.44 11.54
N VAL A 44 3.74 -3.72 11.62
CA VAL A 44 4.36 -4.48 12.70
C VAL A 44 5.67 -3.79 13.06
N CYS A 45 5.92 -3.58 14.35
CA CYS A 45 7.15 -2.94 14.83
C CYS A 45 7.57 -3.54 16.17
N PHE A 46 8.86 -3.55 16.44
CA PHE A 46 9.44 -4.10 17.67
C PHE A 46 10.38 -3.09 18.31
N LEU A 47 10.20 -2.86 19.62
CA LEU A 47 11.11 -2.04 20.42
C LEU A 47 12.30 -2.88 20.89
N THR A 48 12.06 -4.16 21.22
CA THR A 48 13.10 -5.10 21.64
C THR A 48 12.88 -6.46 20.98
N ASN A 49 13.75 -7.43 21.27
CA ASN A 49 13.52 -8.80 20.82
C ASN A 49 12.33 -9.51 21.50
N GLN A 50 11.73 -8.90 22.53
CA GLN A 50 10.60 -9.44 23.28
C GLN A 50 9.33 -8.60 23.13
N ILE A 51 9.49 -7.27 23.01
CA ILE A 51 8.37 -6.33 23.05
C ILE A 51 8.13 -5.75 21.66
N GLY A 52 6.90 -5.92 21.16
CA GLY A 52 6.49 -5.41 19.86
C GLY A 52 4.99 -5.21 19.75
N TRP A 53 4.58 -4.59 18.66
CA TRP A 53 3.20 -4.23 18.36
C TRP A 53 2.84 -4.58 16.93
N ILE A 54 1.57 -4.93 16.74
CA ILE A 54 0.94 -5.13 15.45
C ILE A 54 -0.29 -4.23 15.40
N ALA A 55 -0.45 -3.50 14.31
CA ALA A 55 -1.62 -2.66 14.10
C ALA A 55 -2.25 -2.89 12.72
N GLY A 56 -3.52 -2.54 12.63
CA GLY A 56 -4.26 -2.64 11.38
C GLY A 56 -5.67 -2.07 11.49
N MET A 57 -6.56 -2.70 10.75
CA MET A 57 -7.96 -2.30 10.62
C MET A 57 -8.90 -3.48 10.84
N GLU A 58 -9.91 -3.23 11.65
CA GLU A 58 -10.99 -4.16 11.98
C GLU A 58 -12.33 -3.60 11.46
N PRO A 59 -13.14 -4.42 10.78
CA PRO A 59 -14.46 -3.99 10.36
C PRO A 59 -15.42 -3.87 11.55
N VAL A 60 -16.13 -2.75 11.62
CA VAL A 60 -17.24 -2.56 12.54
C VAL A 60 -18.52 -3.04 11.87
N VAL A 61 -19.04 -4.20 12.30
CA VAL A 61 -20.21 -4.83 11.66
C VAL A 61 -21.43 -3.92 11.61
N ALA A 62 -21.63 -3.10 12.65
CA ALA A 62 -22.80 -2.23 12.77
C ALA A 62 -22.81 -1.06 11.77
N THR A 63 -21.64 -0.49 11.46
CA THR A 63 -21.52 0.72 10.62
C THR A 63 -20.92 0.42 9.25
N GLY A 64 -20.31 -0.75 9.07
CA GLY A 64 -19.50 -1.07 7.89
C GLY A 64 -18.17 -0.31 7.81
N GLN A 65 -17.89 0.59 8.77
CA GLN A 65 -16.65 1.36 8.82
C GLN A 65 -15.48 0.52 9.36
N GLN A 66 -14.27 1.06 9.23
CA GLN A 66 -13.04 0.44 9.74
C GLN A 66 -12.55 1.21 10.95
N GLN A 67 -12.27 0.50 12.04
CA GLN A 67 -11.59 1.06 13.20
C GLN A 67 -10.18 0.48 13.34
N ALA A 68 -9.35 1.15 14.12
CA ALA A 68 -8.03 0.65 14.50
C ALA A 68 -8.13 -0.64 15.32
N ILE A 69 -7.14 -1.51 15.13
CA ILE A 69 -6.83 -2.59 16.05
C ILE A 69 -5.36 -2.55 16.37
N LEU A 70 -5.03 -2.77 17.65
CA LEU A 70 -3.68 -2.75 18.17
C LEU A 70 -3.46 -3.97 19.07
N LEU A 71 -2.40 -4.72 18.79
CA LEU A 71 -1.97 -5.89 19.55
C LEU A 71 -0.54 -5.66 20.04
N MET A 72 -0.23 -6.15 21.24
CA MET A 72 1.11 -6.12 21.84
C MET A 72 1.58 -7.54 22.15
N THR A 73 2.88 -7.79 21.96
CA THR A 73 3.58 -8.96 22.45
C THR A 73 4.62 -8.56 23.50
N ARG A 74 4.89 -9.47 24.43
CA ARG A 74 5.96 -9.35 25.44
C ARG A 74 6.90 -10.56 25.45
N ASP A 75 6.70 -11.49 24.54
CA ASP A 75 7.44 -12.76 24.40
C ASP A 75 8.04 -12.95 23.00
N GLY A 76 8.24 -11.83 22.28
CA GLY A 76 8.87 -11.83 20.97
C GLY A 76 7.97 -12.33 19.85
N GLY A 77 6.65 -12.23 20.03
CA GLY A 77 5.64 -12.57 19.04
C GLY A 77 5.00 -13.94 19.21
N ALA A 78 5.36 -14.70 20.26
CA ALA A 78 4.76 -16.01 20.54
C ALA A 78 3.31 -15.89 21.01
N SER A 79 2.97 -14.82 21.73
CA SER A 79 1.59 -14.47 22.07
C SER A 79 1.31 -12.97 21.88
N TRP A 80 0.05 -12.66 21.59
CA TRP A 80 -0.43 -11.32 21.27
C TRP A 80 -1.67 -10.98 22.08
N THR A 81 -1.63 -9.84 22.76
CA THR A 81 -2.75 -9.32 23.57
C THR A 81 -3.27 -8.03 22.97
N ARG A 82 -4.59 -7.89 22.85
CA ARG A 82 -5.22 -6.66 22.35
C ARG A 82 -5.04 -5.52 23.34
N ILE A 83 -4.62 -4.36 22.84
CA ILE A 83 -4.67 -3.09 23.56
C ILE A 83 -6.05 -2.48 23.29
N GLN A 84 -6.79 -2.23 24.37
CA GLN A 84 -8.13 -1.65 24.34
C GLN A 84 -8.36 -0.95 25.68
N ASN A 85 -9.20 0.07 25.70
CA ASN A 85 -9.71 0.61 26.94
C ASN A 85 -10.63 -0.43 27.58
N ALA A 86 -10.55 -0.59 28.92
CA ALA A 86 -11.49 -1.45 29.62
C ALA A 86 -12.93 -1.02 29.28
N PRO A 87 -13.90 -1.94 29.13
CA PRO A 87 -15.28 -1.56 28.86
C PRO A 87 -15.85 -0.86 30.09
N SER A 88 -15.61 0.44 30.23
CA SER A 88 -16.52 1.32 30.93
C SER A 88 -17.86 1.14 30.23
N ALA A 89 -18.88 0.75 31.00
CA ALA A 89 -20.22 0.42 30.57
C ALA A 89 -20.61 1.18 29.29
N ARG A 90 -21.21 0.45 28.33
CA ARG A 90 -22.00 1.01 27.23
C ARG A 90 -23.11 1.92 27.80
N ASN A 91 -22.75 3.09 28.29
CA ASN A 91 -23.63 4.23 28.27
C ASN A 91 -23.53 4.70 26.83
N SER A 92 -24.63 4.54 26.12
CA SER A 92 -24.93 5.28 24.91
C SER A 92 -24.63 6.76 25.15
N VAL A 93 -23.40 7.17 24.87
CA VAL A 93 -23.15 8.55 24.52
C VAL A 93 -23.60 8.61 23.08
N ASP A 94 -24.88 8.92 22.90
CA ASP A 94 -25.35 9.49 21.65
C ASP A 94 -24.35 10.60 21.32
N PHE A 95 -23.64 10.46 20.21
CA PHE A 95 -22.96 11.57 19.55
C PHE A 95 -24.05 12.50 19.02
N ASN A 96 -24.72 13.19 19.95
CA ASN A 96 -25.70 14.20 19.63
C ASN A 96 -24.90 15.40 19.14
N VAL A 97 -24.80 15.53 17.82
CA VAL A 97 -24.35 16.76 17.16
C VAL A 97 -25.23 17.88 17.73
N PRO A 98 -24.68 18.90 18.43
CA PRO A 98 -25.51 19.98 18.92
C PRO A 98 -26.07 20.72 17.71
N ALA A 99 -27.40 20.74 17.57
CA ALA A 99 -28.05 21.73 16.73
C ALA A 99 -27.60 23.12 17.23
N ILE A 100 -27.03 23.91 16.31
CA ILE A 100 -26.37 25.19 16.58
C ILE A 100 -27.34 26.12 17.31
N GLY A 101 -26.92 26.60 18.48
CA GLY A 101 -27.71 27.54 19.26
C GLY A 101 -27.12 27.96 20.59
N SER A 102 -25.80 28.04 20.76
CA SER A 102 -25.17 28.94 21.76
C SER A 102 -23.67 29.01 21.59
N THR A 103 -23.15 30.23 21.61
CA THR A 103 -21.73 30.57 21.56
C THR A 103 -21.03 30.13 22.84
N THR A 104 -20.38 28.97 22.82
CA THR A 104 -19.34 28.60 23.80
C THR A 104 -18.13 28.09 23.02
N SER A 105 -16.94 28.52 23.42
CA SER A 105 -15.70 28.30 22.67
C SER A 105 -15.42 26.80 22.57
N ILE A 106 -15.40 26.28 21.35
CA ILE A 106 -15.06 24.88 21.07
C ILE A 106 -13.54 24.76 21.28
N SER A 107 -13.10 23.94 22.24
CA SER A 107 -11.69 23.57 22.34
C SER A 107 -11.23 22.98 20.99
N PRO A 108 -10.06 23.37 20.46
CA PRO A 108 -9.60 22.86 19.18
C PRO A 108 -9.43 21.34 19.23
N ILE A 109 -9.80 20.65 18.14
CA ILE A 109 -9.70 19.19 17.95
C ILE A 109 -8.31 18.63 18.31
N ALA A 110 -7.27 19.47 18.24
CA ALA A 110 -5.87 19.15 18.53
C ALA A 110 -5.60 18.66 19.97
N ASP A 111 -6.40 19.07 20.96
CA ASP A 111 -6.17 18.71 22.37
C ASP A 111 -7.00 17.50 22.85
N ARG A 112 -7.76 16.85 21.95
CA ARG A 112 -8.67 15.76 22.34
C ARG A 112 -7.96 14.41 22.32
N GLU A 113 -7.92 13.74 23.46
CA GLU A 113 -7.57 12.33 23.56
C GLU A 113 -8.68 11.46 22.95
N ILE A 114 -8.29 10.62 21.99
CA ILE A 114 -9.17 9.71 21.24
C ILE A 114 -8.82 8.28 21.66
N PRO A 115 -9.79 7.50 22.16
CA PRO A 115 -9.54 6.11 22.52
C PRO A 115 -9.25 5.26 21.28
N ILE A 116 -8.45 4.21 21.40
CA ILE A 116 -8.05 3.34 20.26
C ILE A 116 -9.24 2.80 19.45
N GLU A 117 -10.38 2.53 20.09
CA GLU A 117 -11.60 2.03 19.44
C GLU A 117 -12.29 3.06 18.55
N ALA A 118 -12.04 4.35 18.78
CA ALA A 118 -12.56 5.45 17.98
C ALA A 118 -11.56 5.94 16.93
N LEU A 119 -10.36 5.35 16.89
CA LEU A 119 -9.33 5.72 15.93
C LEU A 119 -9.63 5.05 14.57
N PRO A 120 -9.46 5.74 13.44
CA PRO A 120 -9.55 5.10 12.13
C PRO A 120 -8.49 4.00 11.96
N GLY A 121 -8.74 3.06 11.06
CA GLY A 121 -7.84 1.93 10.81
C GLY A 121 -6.38 2.33 10.61
N ILE A 122 -5.45 1.75 11.35
CA ILE A 122 -4.02 2.11 11.31
C ILE A 122 -3.36 1.51 10.07
N LEU A 123 -2.64 2.36 9.32
CA LEU A 123 -1.84 2.00 8.14
C LEU A 123 -0.36 1.80 8.50
N HIS A 124 0.20 2.73 9.28
CA HIS A 124 1.59 2.70 9.72
C HIS A 124 1.66 2.95 11.24
N LEU A 125 2.58 2.30 11.92
CA LEU A 125 2.76 2.39 13.36
C LEU A 125 4.23 2.22 13.74
N GLN A 126 4.75 3.14 14.54
CA GLN A 126 6.10 3.05 15.10
C GLN A 126 6.13 3.46 16.57
N TYR A 127 6.70 2.58 17.42
CA TYR A 127 6.93 2.82 18.84
C TYR A 127 8.39 3.24 19.08
N PHE A 128 8.59 4.22 19.96
CA PHE A 128 9.90 4.74 20.37
C PHE A 128 10.22 4.44 21.85
N GLY A 129 9.25 3.90 22.56
CA GLY A 129 9.32 3.46 23.95
C GLY A 129 8.15 2.55 24.26
N LEU A 130 7.89 2.27 25.55
CA LEU A 130 6.70 1.50 25.94
C LEU A 130 5.40 2.30 25.85
N THR A 131 5.52 3.63 25.87
CA THR A 131 4.40 4.57 26.00
C THR A 131 4.24 5.47 24.78
N ASP A 132 5.36 5.84 24.13
CA ASP A 132 5.39 6.77 23.02
C ASP A 132 5.37 6.05 21.66
N ALA A 133 4.38 6.39 20.85
CA ALA A 133 4.28 5.91 19.46
C ALA A 133 3.58 6.91 18.56
N VAL A 134 3.83 6.79 17.26
CA VAL A 134 3.15 7.55 16.19
C VAL A 134 2.45 6.56 15.27
N ALA A 135 1.24 6.93 14.85
CA ALA A 135 0.43 6.16 13.92
C ALA A 135 -0.06 7.03 12.77
N ILE A 136 -0.03 6.47 11.56
CA ILE A 136 -0.75 7.00 10.40
C ILE A 136 -1.98 6.13 10.17
N THR A 137 -3.14 6.75 10.01
CA THR A 137 -4.42 6.06 9.86
C THR A 137 -5.00 6.25 8.47
N LEU A 138 -6.02 5.46 8.14
CA LEU A 138 -6.84 5.70 6.96
C LEU A 138 -7.44 7.12 7.04
N PRO A 139 -7.46 7.86 5.92
CA PRO A 139 -8.29 9.05 5.82
C PRO A 139 -9.77 8.61 5.93
N GLU A 140 -10.51 9.18 6.87
CA GLU A 140 -11.97 9.00 6.90
C GLU A 140 -12.65 10.03 6.02
N SER A 141 -13.65 9.57 5.26
CA SER A 141 -14.61 10.47 4.62
C SER A 141 -15.42 11.18 5.70
N ALA A 142 -15.28 12.50 5.81
CA ALA A 142 -16.17 13.30 6.65
C ALA A 142 -17.63 13.02 6.25
N SER A 143 -18.45 12.57 7.20
CA SER A 143 -19.86 12.22 6.99
C SER A 143 -20.72 13.44 6.65
N ILE A 144 -20.19 14.66 6.84
CA ILE A 144 -20.94 15.93 6.79
C ILE A 144 -20.21 16.94 5.88
N PRO A 145 -20.89 17.56 4.91
CA PRO A 145 -20.33 18.66 4.13
C PRO A 145 -20.00 19.85 5.04
N GLY A 146 -18.71 20.22 5.12
CA GLY A 146 -18.25 21.42 5.84
C GLY A 146 -17.40 21.15 7.08
N ASP A 147 -17.21 19.89 7.46
CA ASP A 147 -16.30 19.54 8.56
C ASP A 147 -14.82 19.63 8.12
N ALA A 148 -13.94 20.07 9.01
CA ALA A 148 -12.50 20.10 8.77
C ALA A 148 -11.99 18.67 8.53
N ALA A 149 -10.97 18.47 7.68
CA ALA A 149 -10.53 17.10 7.39
C ALA A 149 -10.10 16.38 8.67
N SER A 150 -10.53 15.13 8.82
CA SER A 150 -10.10 14.28 9.92
C SER A 150 -8.59 14.14 9.90
N PRO A 151 -7.92 14.27 11.06
CA PRO A 151 -6.49 14.01 11.15
C PRO A 151 -6.19 12.57 10.72
N THR A 152 -5.05 12.38 10.07
CA THR A 152 -4.53 11.09 9.62
C THR A 152 -3.24 10.69 10.32
N ALA A 153 -2.63 11.60 11.09
CA ALA A 153 -1.47 11.33 11.92
C ALA A 153 -1.76 11.55 13.41
N PHE A 154 -1.44 10.57 14.22
CA PHE A 154 -1.73 10.56 15.65
C PHE A 154 -0.52 10.12 16.47
N ARG A 155 -0.45 10.58 17.71
CA ARG A 155 0.56 10.17 18.70
C ARG A 155 -0.11 9.66 19.96
N THR A 156 0.48 8.64 20.57
CA THR A 156 0.16 8.19 21.93
C THR A 156 1.33 8.46 22.87
N ALA A 157 1.02 8.66 24.14
CA ALA A 157 1.98 8.75 25.24
C ALA A 157 1.61 7.81 26.42
N ASP A 158 0.64 6.92 26.21
CA ASP A 158 0.12 5.99 27.22
C ASP A 158 0.18 4.52 26.77
N GLY A 159 0.97 4.24 25.73
CA GLY A 159 1.15 2.90 25.19
C GLY A 159 0.10 2.48 24.17
N GLY A 160 -0.72 3.43 23.70
CA GLY A 160 -1.71 3.22 22.64
C GLY A 160 -3.14 3.05 23.14
N LEU A 161 -3.43 3.39 24.39
CA LEU A 161 -4.79 3.41 24.93
C LEU A 161 -5.56 4.64 24.43
N THR A 162 -4.89 5.79 24.40
CA THR A 162 -5.40 7.03 23.83
C THR A 162 -4.41 7.66 22.85
N TRP A 163 -4.96 8.43 21.93
CA TRP A 163 -4.26 9.03 20.80
C TRP A 163 -4.68 10.49 20.64
N ARG A 164 -3.71 11.36 20.40
CA ARG A 164 -3.94 12.76 20.06
C ARG A 164 -3.53 13.02 18.62
N PRO A 165 -4.27 13.84 17.86
CA PRO A 165 -3.83 14.32 16.54
C PRO A 165 -2.47 15.02 16.64
N LEU A 166 -1.64 14.94 15.60
CA LEU A 166 -0.47 15.80 15.49
C LEU A 166 -0.87 17.25 15.17
N ASP A 167 -0.15 18.23 15.72
CA ASP A 167 -0.43 19.66 15.53
C ASP A 167 -0.34 20.04 14.04
N HIS A 168 -1.28 20.87 13.59
CA HIS A 168 -1.41 21.31 12.19
C HIS A 168 -1.71 20.21 11.16
N ASP A 169 -2.19 19.03 11.56
CA ASP A 169 -2.80 18.04 10.65
C ASP A 169 -4.18 18.48 10.11
N GLN A 170 -4.43 19.80 10.02
CA GLN A 170 -5.63 20.33 9.39
C GLN A 170 -5.45 20.34 7.88
N SER A 171 -5.69 19.18 7.27
CA SER A 171 -6.19 19.08 5.89
C SER A 171 -5.26 19.56 4.75
N ALA A 172 -4.05 19.01 4.63
CA ALA A 172 -3.28 19.10 3.38
C ALA A 172 -2.70 17.77 2.86
N GLY A 173 -2.45 16.76 3.72
CA GLY A 173 -1.94 15.47 3.26
C GLY A 173 -2.78 14.29 3.74
N ARG A 174 -3.28 13.49 2.79
CA ARG A 174 -3.85 12.17 3.08
C ARG A 174 -2.68 11.18 3.17
N TRP A 175 -2.03 11.10 4.33
CA TRP A 175 -0.84 10.28 4.52
C TRP A 175 -1.17 8.78 4.41
N THR A 176 -0.34 8.03 3.68
CA THR A 176 -0.51 6.60 3.44
C THR A 176 0.71 5.79 3.88
N THR A 177 1.87 6.44 3.92
CA THR A 177 3.15 5.88 4.35
C THR A 177 3.92 6.91 5.17
N ALA A 178 4.76 6.44 6.08
CA ALA A 178 5.66 7.26 6.85
C ALA A 178 6.89 6.45 7.26
N ASP A 179 7.94 7.16 7.66
CA ASP A 179 9.08 6.59 8.38
C ASP A 179 9.61 7.62 9.37
N PHE A 180 9.95 7.19 10.57
CA PHE A 180 10.30 8.09 11.67
C PHE A 180 11.60 7.66 12.33
N ILE A 181 12.42 8.64 12.68
CA ILE A 181 13.63 8.42 13.49
C ILE A 181 13.37 8.71 14.97
N SER A 182 12.35 9.49 15.29
CA SER A 182 11.84 9.68 16.65
C SER A 182 10.34 10.00 16.66
N ALA A 183 9.74 10.06 17.86
CA ALA A 183 8.33 10.45 18.01
C ALA A 183 8.04 11.89 17.52
N ASP A 184 9.08 12.70 17.37
CA ASP A 184 8.99 14.11 16.99
C ASP A 184 9.62 14.39 15.62
N GLU A 185 10.30 13.41 15.00
CA GLU A 185 11.03 13.61 13.75
C GLU A 185 10.83 12.44 12.78
N GLY A 186 10.34 12.75 11.59
CA GLY A 186 10.09 11.76 10.55
C GLY A 186 9.62 12.36 9.24
N ILE A 187 9.26 11.50 8.30
CA ILE A 187 8.68 11.85 7.01
C ILE A 187 7.36 11.13 6.83
N ALA A 188 6.39 11.80 6.22
CA ALA A 188 5.14 11.20 5.80
C ALA A 188 4.86 11.55 4.34
N ALA A 189 4.29 10.60 3.61
CA ALA A 189 3.84 10.80 2.25
C ALA A 189 2.50 10.11 2.02
N GLY A 190 1.78 10.59 1.02
CA GLY A 190 0.39 10.27 0.86
C GLY A 190 -0.13 10.42 -0.55
N GLU A 191 -1.45 10.42 -0.64
CA GLU A 191 -2.15 10.69 -1.89
C GLU A 191 -2.03 12.14 -2.33
N GLN A 192 -2.47 12.41 -3.56
CA GLN A 192 -2.64 13.76 -4.09
C GLN A 192 -1.37 14.61 -4.05
N ARG A 193 -0.20 13.97 -4.20
CA ARG A 193 1.10 14.65 -4.32
C ARG A 193 1.55 15.29 -3.00
N ALA A 194 1.00 14.85 -1.87
CA ALA A 194 1.33 15.36 -0.55
C ALA A 194 2.48 14.56 0.09
N TYR A 195 3.48 15.29 0.56
CA TYR A 195 4.53 14.80 1.44
C TYR A 195 4.89 15.89 2.45
N ALA A 196 5.27 15.49 3.65
CA ALA A 196 5.62 16.38 4.74
C ALA A 196 6.83 15.84 5.51
N SER A 197 7.64 16.78 5.98
CA SER A 197 8.56 16.55 7.08
C SER A 197 7.78 16.74 8.38
N ILE A 198 7.93 15.81 9.33
CA ILE A 198 7.37 15.91 10.67
C ILE A 198 8.51 16.33 11.59
N VAL A 199 8.39 17.50 12.24
CA VAL A 199 9.39 18.05 13.17
C VAL A 199 8.67 18.62 14.40
N SER A 200 9.07 18.17 15.59
CA SER A 200 8.50 18.62 16.88
C SER A 200 6.98 18.58 16.89
N THR A 201 6.42 17.42 16.53
CA THR A 201 4.97 17.16 16.40
C THR A 201 4.20 18.02 15.39
N ARG A 202 4.90 18.76 14.50
CA ARG A 202 4.31 19.53 13.41
C ARG A 202 4.60 18.89 12.07
N ALA A 203 3.56 18.64 11.28
CA ALA A 203 3.72 18.30 9.88
C ALA A 203 3.94 19.59 9.07
N VAL A 204 5.08 19.69 8.39
CA VAL A 204 5.43 20.80 7.50
C VAL A 204 5.45 20.26 6.07
N THR A 205 4.46 20.67 5.27
CA THR A 205 4.44 20.37 3.83
C THR A 205 5.57 21.11 3.14
N THR A 206 6.46 20.35 2.50
CA THR A 206 7.73 20.85 1.97
C THR A 206 7.78 20.62 0.47
N GLY A 207 7.78 21.68 -0.35
CA GLY A 207 8.06 21.57 -1.79
C GLY A 207 6.84 21.59 -2.72
N PRO A 208 7.07 21.73 -4.05
CA PRO A 208 6.00 21.77 -5.03
C PRO A 208 5.37 20.38 -5.24
N PRO A 209 4.05 20.29 -5.51
CA PRO A 209 3.38 19.02 -5.75
C PRO A 209 3.86 18.38 -7.08
N LEU A 210 4.25 17.10 -7.06
CA LEU A 210 4.77 16.35 -8.22
C LEU A 210 3.86 16.47 -9.45
N PRO A 211 4.30 16.78 -10.68
CA PRO A 211 3.44 17.22 -11.80
C PRO A 211 2.27 16.33 -12.24
N THR A 212 2.14 15.08 -11.76
CA THR A 212 1.09 14.12 -12.18
C THR A 212 0.36 13.46 -10.99
N ALA A 213 -0.74 12.74 -11.25
CA ALA A 213 -1.62 12.09 -10.25
C ALA A 213 -1.03 10.83 -9.59
N GLN A 214 0.28 10.80 -9.38
CA GLN A 214 1.02 9.65 -8.84
C GLN A 214 0.99 9.66 -7.31
N ALA A 215 0.79 8.48 -6.72
CA ALA A 215 0.89 8.30 -5.27
C ALA A 215 2.32 7.87 -4.87
N ILE A 216 2.73 8.30 -3.68
CA ILE A 216 3.91 7.77 -2.99
C ILE A 216 3.45 6.61 -2.11
N HIS A 217 4.15 5.48 -2.20
CA HIS A 217 3.79 4.24 -1.53
C HIS A 217 4.84 3.80 -0.52
N GLY A 218 6.11 4.17 -0.73
CA GLY A 218 7.22 3.80 0.15
C GLY A 218 8.00 5.03 0.62
N THR A 219 8.40 4.99 1.89
CA THR A 219 9.26 5.97 2.56
C THR A 219 10.35 5.23 3.31
N SER A 220 11.57 5.80 3.35
CA SER A 220 12.67 5.33 4.19
C SER A 220 13.49 6.52 4.67
N LEU A 221 13.79 6.61 5.96
CA LEU A 221 14.53 7.69 6.59
C LEU A 221 15.59 7.12 7.55
N ASN A 222 16.81 7.61 7.43
CA ASN A 222 17.91 7.26 8.31
C ASN A 222 18.19 8.34 9.36
N ASN A 223 18.91 7.95 10.42
CA ASN A 223 19.30 8.86 11.51
C ASN A 223 20.23 10.00 11.10
N ASP A 224 20.90 9.88 9.94
CA ASP A 224 21.70 10.95 9.34
C ASP A 224 20.85 11.96 8.55
N LEU A 225 19.51 11.84 8.65
CA LEU A 225 18.50 12.66 7.98
C LEU A 225 18.42 12.43 6.46
N SER A 226 19.20 11.50 5.92
CA SER A 226 19.05 11.05 4.54
C SER A 226 17.83 10.16 4.39
N GLY A 227 17.12 10.27 3.28
CA GLY A 227 15.90 9.51 3.07
C GLY A 227 15.42 9.45 1.63
N TRP A 228 14.48 8.53 1.41
CA TRP A 228 13.96 8.19 0.10
C TRP A 228 12.44 8.08 0.11
N MET A 229 11.83 8.46 -1.00
CA MET A 229 10.42 8.22 -1.31
C MET A 229 10.31 7.51 -2.65
N ALA A 230 9.39 6.55 -2.73
CA ALA A 230 9.14 5.80 -3.95
C ALA A 230 7.65 5.66 -4.25
N GLY A 231 7.28 5.73 -5.54
CA GLY A 231 5.88 5.74 -5.94
C GLY A 231 5.60 5.27 -7.36
N ASP A 232 4.40 5.58 -7.81
CA ASP A 232 3.86 5.25 -9.12
C ASP A 232 4.76 5.73 -10.29
N GLY A 233 4.84 4.96 -11.37
CA GLY A 233 5.63 5.33 -12.55
C GLY A 233 7.14 5.43 -12.31
N ALA A 234 7.69 4.56 -11.45
CA ALA A 234 9.10 4.48 -11.08
C ALA A 234 9.67 5.77 -10.46
N TRP A 235 8.83 6.56 -9.78
CA TRP A 235 9.29 7.77 -9.11
C TRP A 235 10.16 7.45 -7.90
N LEU A 236 11.33 8.07 -7.83
CA LEU A 236 12.25 8.04 -6.71
C LEU A 236 12.72 9.45 -6.38
N LEU A 237 12.47 9.86 -5.13
CA LEU A 237 12.92 11.12 -4.57
C LEU A 237 13.90 10.86 -3.42
N HIS A 238 14.79 11.80 -3.23
CA HIS A 238 15.84 11.79 -2.22
C HIS A 238 15.80 13.07 -1.39
N THR A 239 16.16 12.96 -0.12
CA THR A 239 16.40 14.07 0.79
C THR A 239 17.67 13.82 1.59
N ASP A 240 18.39 14.89 1.91
CA ASP A 240 19.56 14.90 2.81
C ASP A 240 19.27 15.68 4.11
N ASN A 241 18.00 16.06 4.33
CA ASN A 241 17.61 16.97 5.41
C ASN A 241 16.21 16.66 5.97
N ALA A 242 15.93 15.38 6.24
CA ALA A 242 14.72 14.89 6.88
C ALA A 242 13.42 15.34 6.16
N GLY A 243 13.50 15.43 4.84
CA GLY A 243 12.37 15.79 3.99
C GLY A 243 12.05 17.28 3.94
N ILE A 244 12.89 18.18 4.48
CA ILE A 244 12.72 19.64 4.30
C ILE A 244 12.79 20.00 2.81
N THR A 245 13.66 19.33 2.05
CA THR A 245 13.71 19.44 0.60
C THR A 245 13.83 18.06 -0.05
N TRP A 246 13.18 17.92 -1.20
CA TRP A 246 13.21 16.69 -2.00
C TRP A 246 13.73 16.97 -3.39
N THR A 247 14.62 16.11 -3.87
CA THR A 247 15.15 16.13 -5.23
C THR A 247 14.91 14.77 -5.90
N PRO A 248 14.79 14.69 -7.24
CA PRO A 248 14.88 13.41 -7.93
C PRO A 248 16.16 12.65 -7.54
N ALA A 249 16.12 11.31 -7.65
CA ALA A 249 17.31 10.48 -7.45
C ALA A 249 18.53 11.04 -8.24
N PRO A 250 19.74 11.11 -7.64
CA PRO A 250 20.90 11.71 -8.30
C PRO A 250 21.27 11.05 -9.63
N GLY A 251 21.23 9.71 -9.66
CA GLY A 251 21.39 8.88 -10.85
C GLY A 251 20.09 8.67 -11.62
N ARG A 252 20.20 8.48 -12.94
CA ARG A 252 19.04 8.14 -13.78
C ARG A 252 18.74 6.65 -13.70
N LEU A 253 17.47 6.32 -13.46
CA LEU A 253 16.96 4.96 -13.70
C LEU A 253 17.04 4.63 -15.20
N PRO A 254 17.20 3.35 -15.57
CA PRO A 254 17.07 2.91 -16.95
C PRO A 254 15.73 3.38 -17.54
N PRO A 255 15.72 4.12 -18.67
CA PRO A 255 14.50 4.69 -19.25
C PRO A 255 13.41 3.66 -19.54
N GLU A 256 13.79 2.40 -19.78
CA GLU A 256 12.88 1.30 -20.08
C GLU A 256 12.02 0.89 -18.87
N LEU A 257 12.42 1.28 -17.64
CA LEU A 257 11.66 1.02 -16.42
C LEU A 257 10.56 2.07 -16.19
N ILE A 258 10.69 3.24 -16.82
CA ILE A 258 9.71 4.32 -16.73
C ILE A 258 8.42 3.81 -17.39
N ASN A 259 7.30 3.96 -16.69
CA ASN A 259 5.99 3.35 -16.98
C ASN A 259 5.87 1.84 -16.69
N LEU A 260 6.95 1.05 -16.72
CA LEU A 260 6.92 -0.39 -16.40
C LEU A 260 6.68 -0.66 -14.91
N LEU A 261 7.36 0.11 -14.06
CA LEU A 261 7.36 -0.09 -12.62
C LEU A 261 6.45 0.92 -11.93
N ASP A 262 5.69 0.43 -10.95
CA ASP A 262 5.10 1.28 -9.91
C ASP A 262 5.76 0.84 -8.60
N PHE A 263 6.59 1.68 -8.00
CA PHE A 263 7.24 1.32 -6.74
C PHE A 263 6.20 1.32 -5.62
N GLN A 264 6.25 0.27 -4.79
CA GLN A 264 5.40 0.13 -3.61
C GLN A 264 6.21 0.30 -2.33
N THR A 265 7.54 0.19 -2.40
CA THR A 265 8.42 0.23 -1.25
C THR A 265 9.81 0.70 -1.66
N VAL A 266 10.48 1.38 -0.73
CA VAL A 266 11.90 1.70 -0.78
C VAL A 266 12.50 1.37 0.57
N ALA A 267 13.73 0.87 0.58
CA ALA A 267 14.50 0.63 1.78
C ALA A 267 15.91 1.15 1.57
N HIS A 268 16.46 1.80 2.59
CA HIS A 268 17.78 2.41 2.55
C HIS A 268 18.58 1.98 3.79
N ARG A 269 19.83 1.58 3.59
CA ARG A 269 20.79 1.35 4.66
C ARG A 269 22.21 1.63 4.18
N GLY A 270 22.92 2.51 4.90
CA GLY A 270 24.25 2.96 4.48
C GLY A 270 24.21 3.58 3.08
N SER A 271 25.03 3.09 2.15
CA SER A 271 24.98 3.54 0.74
C SER A 271 24.05 2.71 -0.13
N VAL A 272 23.41 1.66 0.40
CA VAL A 272 22.59 0.75 -0.39
C VAL A 272 21.14 1.21 -0.35
N VAL A 273 20.56 1.40 -1.55
CA VAL A 273 19.16 1.77 -1.73
C VAL A 273 18.49 0.74 -2.61
N LEU A 274 17.33 0.25 -2.18
CA LEU A 274 16.53 -0.75 -2.89
C LEU A 274 15.11 -0.21 -3.07
N ALA A 275 14.55 -0.31 -4.26
CA ALA A 275 13.13 -0.05 -4.50
C ALA A 275 12.50 -1.16 -5.34
N ALA A 276 11.26 -1.50 -5.00
CA ALA A 276 10.53 -2.61 -5.61
C ALA A 276 9.03 -2.33 -5.62
N GLY A 277 8.28 -3.09 -6.40
CA GLY A 277 6.83 -2.90 -6.46
C GLY A 277 6.12 -3.80 -7.46
N VAL A 278 5.40 -3.16 -8.37
CA VAL A 278 4.60 -3.80 -9.42
C VAL A 278 5.31 -3.65 -10.77
N PRO A 279 5.47 -4.72 -11.57
CA PRO A 279 5.45 -6.11 -11.14
C PRO A 279 6.63 -6.41 -10.19
N GLY A 280 6.52 -7.44 -9.36
CA GLY A 280 7.56 -7.74 -8.37
C GLY A 280 8.79 -8.45 -8.94
N HIS A 281 8.82 -8.71 -10.24
CA HIS A 281 9.98 -9.31 -10.91
C HIS A 281 11.24 -8.43 -10.83
N PHE A 282 11.08 -7.12 -10.70
CA PHE A 282 12.18 -6.16 -10.71
C PHE A 282 12.38 -5.52 -9.35
N ILE A 283 13.64 -5.52 -8.91
CA ILE A 283 14.14 -4.67 -7.84
C ILE A 283 15.18 -3.75 -8.47
N VAL A 284 15.05 -2.43 -8.27
CA VAL A 284 16.13 -1.51 -8.60
C VAL A 284 17.02 -1.35 -7.37
N ARG A 285 18.32 -1.41 -7.60
CA ARG A 285 19.35 -1.35 -6.56
C ARG A 285 20.37 -0.30 -6.89
N SER A 286 20.75 0.48 -5.90
CA SER A 286 21.96 1.29 -5.90
C SER A 286 22.86 0.84 -4.76
N ALA A 287 24.18 0.85 -4.99
CA ALA A 287 25.20 0.58 -3.96
C ALA A 287 25.94 1.85 -3.49
N ASP A 288 25.62 2.99 -4.10
CA ASP A 288 26.36 4.25 -4.02
C ASP A 288 25.43 5.44 -3.74
N ALA A 289 24.44 5.24 -2.87
CA ALA A 289 23.47 6.25 -2.43
C ALA A 289 22.67 6.87 -3.60
N GLY A 290 22.29 6.05 -4.57
CA GLY A 290 21.46 6.42 -5.70
C GLY A 290 22.18 7.13 -6.84
N GLN A 291 23.53 7.13 -6.86
CA GLN A 291 24.32 7.70 -7.96
C GLN A 291 24.28 6.80 -9.20
N THR A 292 24.30 5.48 -9.02
CA THR A 292 24.11 4.48 -10.08
C THR A 292 23.05 3.46 -9.69
N TRP A 293 22.30 2.99 -10.68
CA TRP A 293 21.19 2.05 -10.50
C TRP A 293 21.36 0.82 -11.39
N GLN A 294 21.11 -0.34 -10.82
CA GLN A 294 21.08 -1.63 -11.51
C GLN A 294 19.75 -2.34 -11.23
N THR A 295 19.25 -3.05 -12.23
CA THR A 295 18.05 -3.89 -12.08
C THR A 295 18.47 -5.30 -11.68
N VAL A 296 17.94 -5.77 -10.56
CA VAL A 296 18.05 -7.15 -10.09
C VAL A 296 16.69 -7.82 -10.29
N THR A 297 16.70 -9.10 -10.69
CA THR A 297 15.47 -9.84 -10.97
C THR A 297 15.17 -10.88 -9.88
N LEU A 298 13.89 -11.04 -9.58
CA LEU A 298 13.37 -12.12 -8.72
C LEU A 298 12.80 -13.26 -9.57
N SER A 299 12.78 -14.48 -9.02
CA SER A 299 12.13 -15.61 -9.70
C SER A 299 10.59 -15.54 -9.73
N THR A 300 10.00 -14.65 -8.92
CA THR A 300 8.56 -14.38 -8.92
C THR A 300 8.21 -13.18 -9.80
N THR A 301 6.97 -13.14 -10.27
CA THR A 301 6.37 -11.99 -10.94
C THR A 301 5.39 -11.23 -10.04
N ALA A 302 4.90 -11.87 -8.97
CA ALA A 302 3.90 -11.27 -8.07
C ALA A 302 4.45 -10.00 -7.39
N PRO A 303 3.63 -8.97 -7.13
CA PRO A 303 4.08 -7.70 -6.54
C PRO A 303 4.90 -7.86 -5.26
N VAL A 304 6.01 -7.11 -5.16
CA VAL A 304 6.73 -6.89 -3.90
C VAL A 304 6.08 -5.71 -3.19
N ARG A 305 5.80 -5.84 -1.90
CA ARG A 305 5.10 -4.82 -1.09
C ARG A 305 5.96 -4.17 -0.04
N SER A 306 6.99 -4.85 0.44
CA SER A 306 7.87 -4.31 1.47
C SER A 306 9.26 -4.92 1.36
N LEU A 307 10.27 -4.05 1.53
CA LEU A 307 11.68 -4.37 1.65
C LEU A 307 12.15 -4.01 3.05
N HIS A 308 12.98 -4.85 3.66
CA HIS A 308 13.48 -4.60 5.02
C HIS A 308 14.90 -5.14 5.19
N PHE A 309 15.80 -4.28 5.67
CA PHE A 309 17.17 -4.68 6.03
C PHE A 309 17.17 -5.27 7.45
N ILE A 310 17.63 -6.51 7.58
CA ILE A 310 17.94 -7.10 8.89
C ILE A 310 19.27 -6.54 9.40
N ASP A 311 20.27 -6.50 8.53
CA ASP A 311 21.57 -5.90 8.74
C ASP A 311 22.12 -5.31 7.43
N GLU A 312 23.39 -4.90 7.39
CA GLU A 312 24.02 -4.29 6.20
C GLU A 312 24.03 -5.20 4.96
N GLN A 313 23.90 -6.51 5.12
CA GLN A 313 24.00 -7.49 4.03
C GLN A 313 22.70 -8.28 3.84
N THR A 314 21.92 -8.44 4.88
CA THR A 314 20.76 -9.32 4.87
C THR A 314 19.49 -8.51 4.65
N VAL A 315 18.79 -8.78 3.55
CA VAL A 315 17.59 -8.06 3.16
C VAL A 315 16.46 -9.04 2.87
N LEU A 316 15.27 -8.72 3.38
CA LEU A 316 14.04 -9.45 3.09
C LEU A 316 13.15 -8.63 2.14
N ALA A 317 12.55 -9.32 1.17
CA ALA A 317 11.50 -8.77 0.32
C ALA A 317 10.26 -9.65 0.46
N VAL A 318 9.11 -9.03 0.73
CA VAL A 318 7.84 -9.73 0.90
C VAL A 318 6.78 -9.17 -0.03
N GLY A 319 5.86 -10.03 -0.47
CA GLY A 319 4.95 -9.67 -1.55
C GLY A 319 3.57 -10.31 -1.50
N ALA A 320 2.87 -10.17 -2.61
CA ALA A 320 1.59 -10.82 -2.84
C ALA A 320 1.71 -12.35 -2.80
N LEU A 321 0.59 -13.03 -2.55
CA LEU A 321 0.48 -14.49 -2.47
C LEU A 321 1.33 -15.16 -1.38
N GLY A 322 1.96 -14.36 -0.50
CA GLY A 322 2.81 -14.83 0.58
C GLY A 322 4.26 -15.11 0.17
N ALA A 323 4.71 -14.52 -0.94
CA ALA A 323 6.09 -14.65 -1.40
C ALA A 323 7.08 -13.97 -0.44
N ILE A 324 8.19 -14.65 -0.17
CA ILE A 324 9.30 -14.16 0.66
C ILE A 324 10.61 -14.45 -0.07
N HIS A 325 11.42 -13.42 -0.25
CA HIS A 325 12.75 -13.50 -0.82
C HIS A 325 13.78 -13.00 0.18
N LEU A 326 14.95 -13.63 0.17
CA LEU A 326 16.08 -13.28 1.02
C LEU A 326 17.30 -12.99 0.15
N SER A 327 17.97 -11.89 0.46
CA SER A 327 19.33 -11.59 0.02
C SER A 327 20.26 -11.60 1.22
N THR A 328 21.49 -12.06 1.01
CA THR A 328 22.58 -12.03 2.00
C THR A 328 23.80 -11.24 1.50
N ASP A 329 23.60 -10.42 0.45
CA ASP A 329 24.62 -9.61 -0.23
C ASP A 329 24.08 -8.20 -0.58
N ALA A 330 23.33 -7.63 0.36
CA ALA A 330 22.74 -6.30 0.31
C ALA A 330 21.84 -6.08 -0.92
N GLY A 331 21.07 -7.10 -1.30
CA GLY A 331 20.11 -7.07 -2.41
C GLY A 331 20.73 -7.29 -3.79
N ALA A 332 22.00 -7.67 -3.90
CA ALA A 332 22.65 -7.93 -5.20
C ALA A 332 22.15 -9.24 -5.84
N THR A 333 21.90 -10.27 -5.02
CA THR A 333 21.27 -11.53 -5.43
C THR A 333 20.18 -11.93 -4.44
N TRP A 334 19.20 -12.69 -4.92
CA TRP A 334 18.02 -13.07 -4.15
C TRP A 334 17.70 -14.55 -4.34
N ARG A 335 17.29 -15.20 -3.25
CA ARG A 335 16.68 -16.53 -3.28
C ARG A 335 15.25 -16.46 -2.76
N THR A 336 14.35 -17.20 -3.40
CA THR A 336 12.97 -17.34 -2.92
C THR A 336 12.95 -18.35 -1.79
N VAL A 337 12.58 -17.90 -0.60
CA VAL A 337 12.46 -18.76 0.59
C VAL A 337 11.07 -19.36 0.67
N ARG A 338 10.06 -18.61 0.21
CA ARG A 338 8.67 -19.04 0.21
C ARG A 338 7.94 -18.47 -0.99
N GLY A 339 7.03 -19.27 -1.56
CA GLY A 339 6.14 -18.82 -2.63
C GLY A 339 6.75 -18.87 -4.02
N GLU A 340 7.70 -19.77 -4.25
CA GLU A 340 8.22 -20.04 -5.59
C GLU A 340 7.15 -20.65 -6.50
N GLY A 341 7.09 -20.22 -7.76
CA GLY A 341 6.17 -20.76 -8.77
C GLY A 341 4.68 -20.46 -8.52
N LEU A 342 4.35 -19.58 -7.59
CA LEU A 342 2.95 -19.20 -7.32
C LEU A 342 2.32 -18.52 -8.55
N ARG A 343 1.21 -19.09 -9.02
CA ARG A 343 0.36 -18.52 -10.07
C ARG A 343 -1.06 -18.32 -9.57
N THR A 344 -1.80 -17.42 -10.22
CA THR A 344 -3.23 -17.27 -9.95
C THR A 344 -4.04 -18.24 -10.81
N ALA A 345 -5.13 -18.75 -10.26
CA ALA A 345 -6.12 -19.48 -11.04
C ALA A 345 -7.02 -18.50 -11.80
N CYS A 346 -7.53 -17.50 -11.08
CA CYS A 346 -8.47 -16.52 -11.61
C CYS A 346 -7.91 -15.09 -11.49
N LEU A 347 -7.92 -14.35 -12.60
CA LEU A 347 -7.73 -12.90 -12.62
C LEU A 347 -9.06 -12.24 -12.99
N VAL A 348 -9.66 -11.54 -12.05
CA VAL A 348 -10.89 -10.78 -12.23
C VAL A 348 -10.55 -9.33 -12.59
N MET A 349 -11.10 -8.83 -13.69
CA MET A 349 -10.97 -7.43 -14.09
C MET A 349 -12.33 -6.74 -13.98
N VAL A 350 -12.40 -5.70 -13.16
CA VAL A 350 -13.61 -4.91 -12.86
C VAL A 350 -13.35 -3.43 -13.09
N THR A 351 -14.42 -2.64 -13.17
CA THR A 351 -14.35 -1.17 -13.36
C THR A 351 -14.42 -0.39 -12.04
N SER A 352 -14.84 -1.06 -10.97
CA SER A 352 -14.87 -0.53 -9.59
C SER A 352 -14.88 -1.68 -8.59
N THR A 353 -14.60 -1.36 -7.32
CA THR A 353 -14.70 -2.32 -6.21
C THR A 353 -16.11 -2.89 -6.04
N GLU A 354 -17.14 -2.11 -6.33
CA GLU A 354 -18.55 -2.51 -6.15
C GLU A 354 -18.99 -3.56 -7.17
N SER A 355 -18.31 -3.62 -8.31
CA SER A 355 -18.57 -4.60 -9.38
C SER A 355 -17.89 -5.96 -9.14
N LEU A 356 -17.23 -6.18 -8.00
CA LEU A 356 -16.60 -7.46 -7.70
C LEU A 356 -17.64 -8.59 -7.67
N PRO A 357 -17.43 -9.70 -8.41
CA PRO A 357 -18.34 -10.84 -8.41
C PRO A 357 -18.12 -11.69 -7.15
N LEU A 358 -18.60 -11.18 -6.00
CA LEU A 358 -18.33 -11.76 -4.68
C LEU A 358 -18.79 -13.22 -4.56
N SER A 359 -19.90 -13.60 -5.19
CA SER A 359 -20.39 -14.98 -5.21
C SER A 359 -19.43 -15.93 -5.93
N LEU A 360 -18.99 -15.58 -7.14
CA LEU A 360 -18.00 -16.35 -7.90
C LEU A 360 -16.69 -16.49 -7.12
N LEU A 361 -16.25 -15.41 -6.49
CA LEU A 361 -15.01 -15.39 -5.71
C LEU A 361 -15.11 -16.25 -4.45
N ALA A 362 -16.25 -16.24 -3.77
CA ALA A 362 -16.52 -17.07 -2.60
C ALA A 362 -16.48 -18.57 -2.96
N GLU A 363 -17.14 -18.95 -4.07
CA GLU A 363 -17.12 -20.33 -4.57
C GLU A 363 -15.71 -20.75 -5.00
N THR A 364 -15.07 -19.98 -5.88
CA THR A 364 -13.78 -20.38 -6.46
C THR A 364 -12.63 -20.29 -5.46
N SER A 365 -12.59 -19.25 -4.64
CA SER A 365 -11.45 -18.98 -3.76
C SER A 365 -11.70 -19.48 -2.34
N GLY A 366 -12.88 -19.21 -1.79
CA GLY A 366 -13.26 -19.62 -0.44
C GLY A 366 -13.54 -21.11 -0.33
N GLU A 367 -14.40 -21.64 -1.19
CA GLU A 367 -14.82 -23.06 -1.12
C GLU A 367 -13.84 -23.99 -1.83
N GLN A 368 -13.43 -23.66 -3.06
CA GLN A 368 -12.54 -24.51 -3.87
C GLN A 368 -11.05 -24.24 -3.63
N GLY A 369 -10.69 -23.18 -2.89
CA GLY A 369 -9.31 -22.87 -2.51
C GLY A 369 -8.44 -22.33 -3.65
N PHE A 370 -9.02 -21.93 -4.78
CA PHE A 370 -8.25 -21.37 -5.89
C PHE A 370 -7.70 -19.98 -5.57
N ARG A 371 -6.48 -19.69 -6.06
CA ARG A 371 -5.90 -18.36 -5.91
C ARG A 371 -6.56 -17.38 -6.89
N SER A 372 -7.30 -16.41 -6.36
CA SER A 372 -7.98 -15.40 -7.16
C SER A 372 -7.49 -14.00 -6.84
N VAL A 373 -7.33 -13.20 -7.88
CA VAL A 373 -6.91 -11.80 -7.75
C VAL A 373 -7.85 -10.92 -8.56
N ALA A 374 -8.08 -9.71 -8.08
CA ALA A 374 -8.94 -8.75 -8.77
C ALA A 374 -8.18 -7.45 -9.04
N VAL A 375 -8.46 -6.85 -10.19
CA VAL A 375 -7.89 -5.56 -10.60
C VAL A 375 -9.02 -4.62 -11.01
N SER A 376 -9.03 -3.43 -10.42
CA SER A 376 -9.87 -2.31 -10.87
C SER A 376 -9.11 -1.53 -11.94
N LEU A 377 -9.63 -1.56 -13.17
CA LEU A 377 -9.10 -0.79 -14.29
C LEU A 377 -9.91 0.49 -14.38
N ALA A 378 -9.25 1.64 -14.24
CA ALA A 378 -9.87 2.97 -14.21
C ALA A 378 -10.82 3.22 -13.00
N PRO A 379 -10.29 3.14 -11.77
CA PRO A 379 -11.02 3.56 -10.57
C PRO A 379 -11.61 4.97 -10.73
N GLN A 380 -12.82 5.17 -10.21
CA GLN A 380 -13.41 6.52 -10.10
C GLN A 380 -12.89 7.14 -8.82
N PHE A 381 -12.04 8.15 -8.97
CA PHE A 381 -11.64 8.98 -7.86
C PHE A 381 -12.68 10.06 -7.68
N LEU A 382 -13.31 10.09 -6.51
CA LEU A 382 -14.05 11.26 -6.11
C LEU A 382 -13.04 12.39 -5.86
N GLU A 383 -12.90 13.33 -6.80
CA GLU A 383 -12.27 14.64 -6.50
C GLU A 383 -13.08 15.40 -5.42
N SER A 384 -14.28 14.93 -5.08
CA SER A 384 -15.01 15.39 -3.91
C SER A 384 -14.50 14.69 -2.64
N ARG A 385 -14.57 15.43 -1.53
CA ARG A 385 -14.03 15.16 -0.18
C ARG A 385 -14.37 13.80 0.48
N PHE A 386 -14.95 12.84 -0.23
CA PHE A 386 -15.64 11.67 0.33
C PHE A 386 -15.06 10.28 0.01
N ARG A 387 -14.10 10.09 -0.92
CA ARG A 387 -13.41 8.78 -1.05
C ARG A 387 -12.01 8.87 -1.67
N SER A 388 -11.00 8.34 -1.00
CA SER A 388 -9.59 8.32 -1.42
C SER A 388 -9.22 7.07 -2.26
N GLN A 389 -8.09 7.10 -2.98
CA GLN A 389 -7.59 5.94 -3.74
C GLN A 389 -7.30 4.75 -2.81
N THR A 390 -6.78 5.06 -1.63
CA THR A 390 -6.43 4.14 -0.56
C THR A 390 -7.68 3.55 0.06
N GLU A 391 -8.75 4.32 0.24
CA GLU A 391 -10.04 3.80 0.70
C GLU A 391 -10.64 2.80 -0.31
N GLU A 392 -10.65 3.11 -1.61
CA GLU A 392 -11.14 2.16 -2.62
C GLU A 392 -10.28 0.90 -2.64
N ALA A 393 -8.96 1.03 -2.69
CA ALA A 393 -8.04 -0.10 -2.65
C ALA A 393 -8.21 -0.92 -1.35
N SER A 394 -8.49 -0.27 -0.23
CA SER A 394 -8.74 -0.94 1.05
C SER A 394 -10.06 -1.69 1.05
N ALA A 395 -11.13 -1.07 0.56
CA ALA A 395 -12.45 -1.70 0.41
C ALA A 395 -12.37 -2.93 -0.51
N GLY A 396 -11.71 -2.82 -1.67
CA GLY A 396 -11.53 -3.95 -2.59
C GLY A 396 -10.68 -5.07 -1.99
N ARG A 397 -9.60 -4.74 -1.28
CA ARG A 397 -8.79 -5.73 -0.54
C ARG A 397 -9.62 -6.45 0.53
N GLN A 398 -10.48 -5.72 1.24
CA GLN A 398 -11.35 -6.30 2.26
C GLN A 398 -12.42 -7.20 1.65
N ALA A 399 -13.09 -6.74 0.61
CA ALA A 399 -14.10 -7.51 -0.11
C ALA A 399 -13.50 -8.83 -0.60
N MET A 400 -12.35 -8.77 -1.27
CA MET A 400 -11.60 -9.97 -1.70
C MET A 400 -11.23 -10.88 -0.53
N SER A 401 -10.82 -10.31 0.61
CA SER A 401 -10.46 -11.09 1.79
C SER A 401 -11.63 -11.88 2.36
N ARG A 402 -12.81 -11.27 2.47
CA ARG A 402 -14.02 -11.90 3.03
C ARG A 402 -14.52 -13.08 2.21
N VAL A 403 -14.24 -13.09 0.91
CA VAL A 403 -14.65 -14.15 -0.03
C VAL A 403 -13.50 -15.12 -0.35
N GLY A 404 -12.40 -15.09 0.41
CA GLY A 404 -11.27 -16.01 0.22
C GLY A 404 -10.33 -15.66 -0.95
N GLY A 405 -10.58 -14.61 -1.72
CA GLY A 405 -9.65 -14.12 -2.74
C GLY A 405 -8.32 -13.64 -2.14
N ASN A 406 -7.26 -13.39 -2.94
CA ASN A 406 -5.89 -13.21 -2.43
C ASN A 406 -5.31 -11.80 -2.60
N ALA A 407 -5.70 -11.07 -3.65
CA ALA A 407 -5.20 -9.72 -3.88
C ALA A 407 -6.22 -8.84 -4.60
N PHE A 408 -6.14 -7.54 -4.32
CA PHE A 408 -6.83 -6.49 -5.05
C PHE A 408 -5.84 -5.36 -5.34
N SER A 409 -5.93 -4.76 -6.53
CA SER A 409 -5.18 -3.56 -6.89
C SER A 409 -5.98 -2.69 -7.84
N SER A 410 -5.71 -1.38 -7.83
CA SER A 410 -6.32 -0.42 -8.76
C SER A 410 -5.23 0.21 -9.65
N ASP A 411 -5.55 0.41 -10.92
CA ASP A 411 -4.63 1.07 -11.86
C ASP A 411 -4.81 2.59 -11.81
N TRP A 412 -3.80 3.31 -11.31
CA TRP A 412 -3.83 4.77 -11.15
C TRP A 412 -3.81 5.54 -12.49
N MET A 413 -3.24 4.98 -13.57
CA MET A 413 -2.95 5.72 -14.81
C MET A 413 -4.24 6.15 -15.53
N PHE A 414 -5.27 5.32 -15.44
CA PHE A 414 -6.57 5.52 -16.08
C PHE A 414 -7.66 5.96 -15.09
N ALA A 415 -7.25 6.48 -13.94
CA ALA A 415 -8.03 7.33 -13.04
C ALA A 415 -9.18 8.07 -13.71
N ARG A 416 -10.40 7.95 -13.19
CA ARG A 416 -11.54 8.78 -13.62
C ARG A 416 -11.86 9.83 -12.58
N ASP A 417 -12.04 11.06 -13.02
CA ASP A 417 -12.64 12.15 -12.24
C ASP A 417 -14.17 11.95 -12.17
N PRO A 418 -14.90 12.40 -11.14
CA PRO A 418 -16.35 12.22 -11.05
C PRO A 418 -17.10 12.83 -12.22
N GLN A 419 -16.61 13.92 -12.79
CA GLN A 419 -17.17 14.54 -13.99
C GLN A 419 -17.07 13.62 -15.22
N GLN A 420 -16.14 12.65 -15.18
CA GLN A 420 -15.95 11.65 -16.23
C GLN A 420 -16.85 10.43 -16.08
N ALA A 421 -17.67 10.35 -15.03
CA ALA A 421 -18.62 9.25 -14.85
C ALA A 421 -19.68 9.19 -15.97
N THR A 422 -19.98 10.32 -16.62
CA THR A 422 -20.98 10.44 -17.70
C THR A 422 -20.37 10.51 -19.10
N TYR A 423 -19.04 10.39 -19.22
CA TYR A 423 -18.37 10.48 -20.51
C TYR A 423 -18.72 9.31 -21.40
N SER A 424 -18.91 9.58 -22.69
CA SER A 424 -18.92 8.55 -23.75
C SER A 424 -17.53 7.90 -23.92
N VAL A 425 -17.46 6.74 -24.57
CA VAL A 425 -16.21 6.04 -24.92
C VAL A 425 -15.19 7.00 -25.54
N SER A 426 -15.60 7.76 -26.56
CA SER A 426 -14.70 8.67 -27.28
C SER A 426 -14.18 9.80 -26.40
N GLN A 427 -15.02 10.37 -25.53
CA GLN A 427 -14.60 11.43 -24.60
C GLN A 427 -13.60 10.90 -23.57
N LEU A 428 -13.84 9.71 -23.02
CA LEU A 428 -12.96 9.10 -22.03
C LEU A 428 -11.61 8.71 -22.62
N LEU A 429 -11.60 8.10 -23.82
CA LEU A 429 -10.36 7.80 -24.54
C LEU A 429 -9.58 9.07 -24.88
N ALA A 430 -10.24 10.17 -25.26
CA ALA A 430 -9.56 11.44 -25.52
C ALA A 430 -8.92 12.03 -24.24
N ALA A 431 -9.62 11.94 -23.11
CA ALA A 431 -9.10 12.38 -21.81
C ALA A 431 -7.87 11.57 -21.39
N TRP A 432 -7.95 10.24 -21.46
CA TRP A 432 -6.81 9.38 -21.16
C TRP A 432 -5.65 9.59 -22.13
N ASN A 433 -5.92 9.78 -23.43
CA ASN A 433 -4.87 10.02 -24.42
C ASN A 433 -4.13 11.32 -24.19
N THR A 434 -4.81 12.35 -23.68
CA THR A 434 -4.16 13.60 -23.27
C THR A 434 -3.29 13.38 -22.04
N ARG A 435 -3.77 12.63 -21.03
CA ARG A 435 -3.01 12.34 -19.81
C ARG A 435 -1.76 11.49 -20.07
N THR A 436 -1.81 10.60 -21.04
CA THR A 436 -0.69 9.72 -21.38
C THR A 436 0.21 10.30 -22.48
N ASP A 437 0.29 11.63 -22.63
CA ASP A 437 1.11 12.29 -23.65
C ASP A 437 0.95 11.69 -25.06
N ARG A 438 -0.29 11.35 -25.42
CA ARG A 438 -0.71 10.73 -26.70
C ARG A 438 -0.24 9.29 -26.95
N GLN A 439 0.19 8.58 -25.90
CA GLN A 439 0.65 7.19 -25.97
C GLN A 439 -0.43 6.15 -25.59
N LEU A 440 -1.71 6.52 -25.50
CA LEU A 440 -2.77 5.64 -24.98
C LEU A 440 -2.88 4.31 -25.74
N ARG A 441 -2.72 4.36 -27.06
CA ARG A 441 -2.84 3.20 -27.95
C ARG A 441 -1.85 2.10 -27.59
N GLU A 442 -0.68 2.47 -27.09
CA GLU A 442 0.36 1.53 -26.67
C GLU A 442 0.22 1.20 -25.19
N LEU A 443 0.01 2.21 -24.33
CA LEU A 443 0.01 2.04 -22.87
C LEU A 443 -1.20 1.28 -22.33
N LEU A 444 -2.41 1.48 -22.88
CA LEU A 444 -3.62 0.83 -22.36
C LEU A 444 -3.60 -0.71 -22.51
N PRO A 445 -3.41 -1.28 -23.72
CA PRO A 445 -3.29 -2.73 -23.86
C PRO A 445 -2.06 -3.26 -23.10
N TRP A 446 -0.99 -2.47 -23.00
CA TRP A 446 0.21 -2.83 -22.27
C TRP A 446 -0.02 -2.94 -20.75
N ARG A 447 -0.70 -1.99 -20.11
CA ARG A 447 -1.03 -2.05 -18.67
C ARG A 447 -1.86 -3.30 -18.34
N ILE A 448 -2.79 -3.68 -19.21
CA ILE A 448 -3.58 -4.91 -19.07
C ILE A 448 -2.69 -6.15 -19.28
N ALA A 449 -1.85 -6.16 -20.31
CA ALA A 449 -0.93 -7.26 -20.59
C ALA A 449 0.06 -7.49 -19.43
N ARG A 450 0.52 -6.41 -18.79
CA ARG A 450 1.35 -6.43 -17.57
C ARG A 450 0.64 -7.17 -16.44
N GLN A 451 -0.65 -6.94 -16.20
CA GLN A 451 -1.41 -7.68 -15.18
C GLN A 451 -1.46 -9.18 -15.50
N ILE A 452 -1.67 -9.55 -16.76
CA ILE A 452 -1.73 -10.95 -17.21
C ILE A 452 -0.36 -11.63 -17.04
N ARG A 453 0.73 -10.98 -17.46
CA ARG A 453 2.10 -11.52 -17.27
C ARG A 453 2.51 -11.60 -15.81
N MET A 454 2.07 -10.64 -15.01
CA MET A 454 2.38 -10.58 -13.59
C MET A 454 1.71 -11.70 -12.80
N TRP A 455 0.40 -11.88 -12.99
CA TRP A 455 -0.39 -12.85 -12.23
C TRP A 455 -0.39 -14.25 -12.83
N ARG A 456 -0.11 -14.36 -14.14
CA ARG A 456 -0.12 -15.60 -14.92
C ARG A 456 -1.39 -16.45 -14.68
N PRO A 457 -2.58 -15.86 -14.86
CA PRO A 457 -3.84 -16.54 -14.57
C PRO A 457 -4.08 -17.73 -15.51
N ALA A 458 -4.83 -18.72 -15.03
CA ALA A 458 -5.41 -19.75 -15.90
C ALA A 458 -6.69 -19.25 -16.59
N VAL A 459 -7.49 -18.46 -15.87
CA VAL A 459 -8.75 -17.88 -16.35
C VAL A 459 -8.76 -16.38 -16.10
N ILE A 460 -9.18 -15.61 -17.11
CA ILE A 460 -9.46 -14.18 -16.98
C ILE A 460 -10.97 -14.01 -16.96
N VAL A 461 -11.50 -13.45 -15.88
CA VAL A 461 -12.91 -13.08 -15.74
C VAL A 461 -13.00 -11.57 -15.90
N VAL A 462 -13.85 -11.11 -16.81
CA VAL A 462 -14.04 -9.68 -17.06
C VAL A 462 -15.48 -9.31 -16.78
N GLN A 463 -15.68 -8.16 -16.14
CA GLN A 463 -17.00 -7.59 -15.94
C GLN A 463 -17.71 -7.45 -17.28
N ARG A 464 -18.95 -7.94 -17.36
CA ARG A 464 -19.78 -7.76 -18.56
C ARG A 464 -20.11 -6.27 -18.73
N SER A 465 -19.96 -5.77 -19.95
CA SER A 465 -20.45 -4.43 -20.31
C SER A 465 -21.97 -4.40 -20.22
N GLY A 466 -22.53 -3.62 -19.29
CA GLY A 466 -23.93 -3.19 -19.34
C GLY A 466 -24.10 -2.02 -20.31
N GLU A 467 -25.34 -1.64 -20.64
CA GLU A 467 -25.65 -0.57 -21.62
C GLU A 467 -25.05 0.82 -21.28
N GLN A 468 -24.48 1.02 -20.09
CA GLN A 468 -23.93 2.30 -19.64
C GLN A 468 -22.52 2.21 -19.01
N ASP A 469 -21.87 1.03 -18.93
CA ASP A 469 -20.50 0.94 -18.39
C ASP A 469 -19.46 1.08 -19.51
N VAL A 470 -19.12 2.33 -19.79
CA VAL A 470 -18.14 2.74 -20.81
C VAL A 470 -16.75 2.15 -20.56
N VAL A 471 -16.34 1.94 -19.30
CA VAL A 471 -15.03 1.35 -19.00
C VAL A 471 -15.03 -0.14 -19.27
N ALA A 472 -16.11 -0.84 -18.92
CA ALA A 472 -16.26 -2.26 -19.24
C ALA A 472 -16.29 -2.48 -20.76
N GLU A 473 -16.90 -1.57 -21.51
CA GLU A 473 -16.87 -1.58 -22.98
C GLU A 473 -15.44 -1.43 -23.52
N ILE A 474 -14.68 -0.41 -23.08
CA ILE A 474 -13.29 -0.21 -23.49
C ILE A 474 -12.43 -1.43 -23.12
N LEU A 475 -12.58 -1.96 -21.91
CA LEU A 475 -11.87 -3.14 -21.45
C LEU A 475 -12.13 -4.35 -22.36
N THR A 476 -13.39 -4.59 -22.71
CA THR A 476 -13.79 -5.69 -23.59
C THR A 476 -13.17 -5.53 -24.99
N GLN A 477 -13.10 -4.31 -25.51
CA GLN A 477 -12.48 -4.04 -26.82
C GLN A 477 -10.95 -4.21 -26.81
N VAL A 478 -10.27 -3.82 -25.73
CA VAL A 478 -8.80 -3.81 -25.64
C VAL A 478 -8.24 -5.17 -25.22
N LEU A 479 -8.98 -5.95 -24.43
CA LEU A 479 -8.51 -7.22 -23.87
C LEU A 479 -7.92 -8.19 -24.90
N PRO A 480 -8.50 -8.42 -26.09
CA PRO A 480 -7.89 -9.32 -27.08
C PRO A 480 -6.49 -8.88 -27.53
N ALA A 481 -6.25 -7.57 -27.66
CA ALA A 481 -4.94 -7.04 -27.99
C ALA A 481 -3.96 -7.22 -26.82
N ALA A 482 -4.41 -6.95 -25.59
CA ALA A 482 -3.61 -7.16 -24.39
C ALA A 482 -3.24 -8.64 -24.17
N VAL A 483 -4.14 -9.58 -24.46
CA VAL A 483 -3.87 -11.02 -24.37
C VAL A 483 -2.83 -11.46 -25.40
N ARG A 484 -2.94 -11.00 -26.65
CA ARG A 484 -1.91 -11.28 -27.68
C ARG A 484 -0.56 -10.71 -27.27
N MET A 485 -0.56 -9.50 -26.72
CA MET A 485 0.64 -8.87 -26.18
C MET A 485 1.19 -9.67 -24.99
N ALA A 486 0.37 -10.15 -24.06
CA ALA A 486 0.85 -10.95 -22.95
C ALA A 486 1.54 -12.25 -23.39
N ALA A 487 1.15 -12.82 -24.54
CA ALA A 487 1.66 -14.07 -25.08
C ALA A 487 2.93 -13.96 -25.95
N GLN A 488 3.33 -12.76 -26.38
CA GLN A 488 4.48 -12.55 -27.27
C GLN A 488 5.73 -12.11 -26.49
N PRO A 489 6.91 -12.74 -26.63
CA PRO A 489 8.11 -12.35 -25.87
C PRO A 489 8.44 -10.86 -25.98
N ASP A 490 8.50 -10.30 -27.19
CA ASP A 490 9.04 -8.96 -27.47
C ASP A 490 8.00 -7.85 -27.62
N SER A 491 6.73 -8.11 -27.31
CA SER A 491 5.63 -7.19 -27.66
C SER A 491 5.42 -6.05 -26.66
N VAL A 492 6.32 -5.87 -25.70
CA VAL A 492 6.24 -4.76 -24.74
C VAL A 492 7.02 -3.58 -25.30
N ALA A 493 6.34 -2.46 -25.54
CA ALA A 493 6.96 -1.23 -26.03
C ALA A 493 8.18 -0.86 -25.17
N GLY A 494 9.37 -0.90 -25.77
CA GLY A 494 10.63 -0.49 -25.13
C GLY A 494 11.38 -1.56 -24.33
N LEU A 495 10.82 -2.75 -24.09
CA LEU A 495 11.54 -3.83 -23.39
C LEU A 495 12.15 -4.82 -24.39
N SER A 496 13.47 -4.96 -24.35
CA SER A 496 14.21 -6.00 -25.06
C SER A 496 14.89 -6.95 -24.08
N GLY A 497 15.05 -8.21 -24.48
CA GLY A 497 15.81 -9.20 -23.72
C GLY A 497 15.17 -9.65 -22.40
N SER A 498 15.96 -9.71 -21.33
CA SER A 498 15.56 -10.27 -20.03
C SER A 498 14.44 -9.50 -19.31
N LEU A 499 14.17 -8.25 -19.70
CA LEU A 499 13.15 -7.39 -19.06
C LEU A 499 11.73 -7.68 -19.56
N ALA A 500 11.56 -8.41 -20.66
CA ALA A 500 10.22 -8.73 -21.16
C ALA A 500 9.50 -9.78 -20.28
N GLY A 501 10.23 -10.48 -19.41
CA GLY A 501 9.69 -11.59 -18.63
C GLY A 501 9.29 -12.78 -19.52
N GLN A 502 8.82 -13.86 -18.90
CA GLN A 502 8.36 -15.03 -19.65
C GLN A 502 6.99 -14.75 -20.29
N PRO A 503 6.80 -15.09 -21.59
CA PRO A 503 5.50 -14.93 -22.24
C PRO A 503 4.43 -15.75 -21.52
N TRP A 504 3.21 -15.22 -21.46
CA TRP A 504 2.09 -15.94 -20.89
C TRP A 504 1.64 -17.04 -21.86
N GLN A 505 1.59 -18.27 -21.35
CA GLN A 505 1.08 -19.44 -22.06
C GLN A 505 0.02 -20.11 -21.19
N VAL A 506 -1.12 -20.46 -21.80
CA VAL A 506 -2.12 -21.33 -21.16
C VAL A 506 -1.99 -22.70 -21.82
N SER A 507 -1.77 -23.73 -21.00
CA SER A 507 -1.93 -25.11 -21.46
C SER A 507 -3.39 -25.30 -21.87
N ARG A 508 -3.63 -25.61 -23.14
CA ARG A 508 -4.95 -25.95 -23.67
C ARG A 508 -5.58 -27.12 -22.93
#